data_AF-A0A960YAB7-F1
#
_entry.id   AF-A0A960YAB7-F1
#
_cell.length_a   1.000
_cell.length_b   1.000
_cell.length_c   1.000
_cell.angle_alpha   90.00
_cell.angle_beta   90.00
_cell.angle_gamma   90.00
#
_symmetry.space_group_name_H-M   'P 1'
#
loop_
_entity.id
_entity.type
_entity.pdbx_description
1 polymer ?
#
loop_
_entity_poly.entity_id
_entity_poly.type
_entity_poly.pdbx_seq_one_letter_code
_entity_poly.pdbx_strand_id
1 'polypeptide(L)' 'GTAMIPTAIDAALRSKSVAKGDLVLALACGAGISFGAMVYRV' A
#
# COMPACT_ATOMS: atom_id res chain seq x y z
N GLY A 1 8.94 4.20 -9.11
CA GLY A 1 10.04 4.35 -8.14
C GLY A 1 9.62 3.71 -6.83
N THR A 2 10.55 3.11 -6.09
CA THR A 2 10.33 2.30 -4.88
C THR A 2 9.53 2.96 -3.75
N ALA A 3 9.33 4.28 -3.78
CA ALA A 3 8.52 5.02 -2.80
C ALA A 3 6.98 4.97 -3.05
N MET A 4 6.49 4.40 -4.16
CA MET A 4 5.05 4.47 -4.50
C MET A 4 4.12 3.87 -3.46
N ILE A 5 4.50 2.75 -2.84
CA ILE A 5 3.64 2.03 -1.89
C ILE A 5 3.42 2.86 -0.62
N PRO A 6 4.45 3.28 0.15
CA PRO A 6 4.22 4.08 1.35
C PRO A 6 3.52 5.41 1.07
N THR A 7 3.76 6.04 -0.08
CA THR A 7 3.04 7.27 -0.46
C THR A 7 1.56 7.02 -0.73
N ALA A 8 1.19 5.92 -1.38
CA ALA A 8 -0.21 5.54 -1.59
C ALA A 8 -0.92 5.24 -0.26
N ILE A 9 -0.21 4.64 0.70
CA ILE A 9 -0.75 4.33 2.04
C ILE A 9 -1.00 5.63 2.82
N ASP A 10 -0.04 6.56 2.84
CA ASP A 10 -0.23 7.87 3.49
C ASP A 10 -1.40 8.65 2.87
N ALA A 11 -1.54 8.63 1.54
CA ALA A 11 -2.67 9.24 0.86
C ALA A 11 -4.02 8.59 1.26
N ALA A 12 -4.08 7.27 1.34
CA ALA A 12 -5.28 6.52 1.72
C ALA A 12 -5.71 6.76 3.19
N LEU A 13 -4.73 6.94 4.09
CA LEU A 13 -4.98 7.33 5.48
C LEU A 13 -5.52 8.75 5.58
N ARG A 14 -4.93 9.70 4.83
CA ARG A 14 -5.37 11.10 4.81
C ARG A 14 -6.75 11.27 4.17
N SER A 15 -7.08 10.46 3.16
CA SER A 15 -8.40 10.48 2.52
C SER A 15 -9.49 9.78 3.33
N LYS A 16 -9.15 9.18 4.49
CA LYS A 16 -10.04 8.31 5.30
C LYS A 16 -10.65 7.15 4.49
N SER A 17 -10.00 6.74 3.40
CA SER A 17 -10.41 5.57 2.62
C SER A 17 -10.04 4.27 3.32
N VAL A 18 -9.15 4.34 4.31
CA VAL A 18 -8.76 3.24 5.19
C VAL A 18 -8.85 3.73 6.64
N ALA A 19 -9.49 2.94 7.49
CA ALA A 19 -9.68 3.23 8.91
C ALA A 19 -8.83 2.31 9.80
N LYS A 20 -8.69 2.69 11.06
CA LYS A 20 -8.03 1.86 12.07
C LYS A 20 -8.80 0.55 12.24
N GLY A 21 -8.08 -0.57 12.17
CA GLY A 21 -8.62 -1.91 12.24
C GLY A 21 -8.81 -2.58 10.88
N ASP A 22 -8.77 -1.82 9.79
CA ASP A 22 -8.92 -2.34 8.43
C ASP A 22 -7.70 -3.16 8.00
N LEU A 23 -7.98 -4.16 7.17
CA LEU A 23 -6.98 -4.98 6.49
C LEU A 23 -6.70 -4.38 5.11
N VAL A 24 -5.44 -4.06 4.85
CA VAL A 24 -5.02 -3.47 3.57
C VAL A 24 -4.09 -4.44 2.84
N LEU A 25 -4.37 -4.64 1.56
CA LEU A 25 -3.52 -5.37 0.63
C LEU A 25 -2.75 -4.36 -0.24
N ALA A 26 -1.43 -4.33 -0.09
CA ALA A 26 -0.53 -3.56 -0.95
C ALA A 26 0.08 -4.46 -2.03
N LEU A 27 -0.07 -4.06 -3.29
CA LEU A 27 0.54 -4.71 -4.44
C LEU A 27 1.73 -3.89 -4.94
N ALA A 28 2.88 -4.52 -5.01
CA ALA A 28 4.13 -3.98 -5.51
C ALA A 28 4.40 -4.50 -6.92
N CYS A 29 4.59 -3.58 -7.86
CA CYS A 29 5.06 -3.89 -9.22
C CYS A 29 6.38 -3.15 -9.47
N GLY A 30 7.48 -3.90 -9.59
CA GLY A 30 8.79 -3.36 -9.95
C GLY A 30 8.99 -3.32 -11.47
N ALA A 31 9.87 -2.44 -11.95
CA ALA A 31 10.28 -2.43 -13.35
C ALA A 31 11.03 -3.74 -13.68
N GLY A 32 10.33 -4.72 -14.27
CA GLY A 32 10.81 -6.09 -14.52
C GLY A 32 9.71 -7.14 -14.25
N ILE A 33 10.10 -8.30 -13.71
CA ILE A 33 9.22 -9.44 -13.32
C ILE A 33 9.00 -9.53 -11.80
N SER A 34 9.45 -8.54 -11.04
CA SER A 34 9.34 -8.56 -9.58
C SER A 34 7.97 -8.03 -9.14
N PHE A 35 7.14 -8.95 -8.65
CA PHE A 35 5.85 -8.66 -8.04
C PHE A 35 5.88 -9.05 -6.58
N GLY A 36 5.26 -8.25 -5.72
CA GLY A 36 5.13 -8.53 -4.30
C GLY A 36 3.74 -8.15 -3.82
N ALA A 37 3.21 -8.92 -2.87
CA ALA A 37 1.98 -8.57 -2.17
C ALA A 37 2.28 -8.55 -0.68
N MET A 38 1.80 -7.52 0.02
CA MET A 38 1.91 -7.41 1.48
C MET A 38 0.54 -7.10 2.04
N VAL A 39 0.19 -7.78 3.13
CA VAL A 39 -1.02 -7.50 3.89
C VAL A 39 -0.61 -6.91 5.22
N TYR A 40 -1.23 -5.81 5.60
CA TYR A 40 -1.01 -5.20 6.90
C TYR A 40 -2.33 -4.66 7.46
N ARG A 41 -2.35 -4.52 8.78
CA ARG A 41 -3.48 -3.97 9.51
C ARG A 41 -3.15 -2.54 9.93
N VAL A 42 -4.09 -1.62 9.71
CA VAL A 42 -3.96 -0.21 10.09
C VAL A 42 -4.36 0.03 11.55
#